data_AF-A0AA92SVX2-F1
#
_entry.id   AF-A0AA92SVX2-F1
#
_cell.length_a   1.000
_cell.length_b   1.000
_cell.length_c   1.000
_cell.angle_alpha   90.00
_cell.angle_beta   90.00
_cell.angle_gamma   90.00
#
_symmetry.space_group_name_H-M   'P 1'
#
loop_
_entity.id
_entity.type
_entity.pdbx_description
1 polymer ?
#
loop_
_entity_poly.entity_id
_entity_poly.type
_entity_poly.pdbx_seq_one_letter_code
_entity_poly.pdbx_strand_id
1 'polypeptide(L)'
;MEEIEIVWKAILAFLKEDNPTMFSIILTILGIAITIFTVVYSFMESTFQKVITLENENKNATEDDPIRSSSLKFSKRYFNVLKGFNSQLKHLIYFNIFLLLLYGVATICTKTEWLQLIYNILSFIFVFLCAFVLIRYIYAYNKRYKI
;
A
#
# COMPACT_ATOMS: atom_id res chain seq x y z
N MET A 1 35.86 -11.58 -12.69
CA MET A 1 34.97 -12.69 -12.29
C MET A 1 34.99 -12.87 -10.77
N GLU A 2 36.15 -12.90 -10.12
CA GLU A 2 36.27 -13.01 -8.65
C GLU A 2 35.57 -11.88 -7.87
N GLU A 3 35.68 -10.62 -8.30
CA GLU A 3 35.03 -9.49 -7.60
C GLU A 3 33.49 -9.61 -7.58
N ILE A 4 32.90 -10.09 -8.68
CA ILE A 4 31.45 -10.34 -8.78
C ILE A 4 31.04 -11.48 -7.84
N GLU A 5 31.89 -12.50 -7.71
CA GLU A 5 31.64 -13.64 -6.84
C GLU A 5 31.74 -13.28 -5.35
N ILE A 6 32.67 -12.38 -4.99
CA ILE A 6 32.81 -11.83 -3.63
C ILE A 6 31.58 -10.99 -3.26
N VAL A 7 31.16 -10.10 -4.15
CA VAL A 7 29.94 -9.29 -3.96
C VAL A 7 28.72 -10.18 -3.82
N TRP A 8 28.60 -11.22 -4.65
CA TRP A 8 27.49 -12.17 -4.59
C TRP A 8 27.46 -12.96 -3.27
N LYS A 9 28.62 -13.45 -2.80
CA LYS A 9 28.72 -14.14 -1.50
C LYS A 9 28.37 -13.23 -0.33
N ALA A 10 28.80 -11.96 -0.36
CA ALA A 10 28.45 -10.98 0.66
C ALA A 10 26.94 -10.70 0.70
N ILE A 11 26.30 -10.55 -0.47
CA ILE A 11 24.85 -10.39 -0.57
C ILE A 11 24.12 -11.62 -0.03
N LEU A 12 24.56 -12.83 -0.37
CA LEU A 12 23.96 -14.07 0.12
C LEU A 12 24.10 -14.25 1.63
N ALA A 13 25.25 -13.87 2.21
CA ALA A 13 25.47 -13.91 3.65
C ALA A 13 24.54 -12.93 4.40
N PHE A 14 24.46 -11.69 3.90
CA PHE A 14 23.56 -10.67 4.44
C PHE A 14 22.08 -11.10 4.37
N LEU A 15 21.67 -11.73 3.27
CA LEU A 15 20.33 -12.28 3.10
C LEU A 15 20.05 -13.52 3.98
N LYS A 16 21.00 -14.03 4.78
CA LYS A 16 20.77 -15.18 5.69
C LYS A 16 20.70 -14.79 7.17
N GLU A 17 21.29 -13.66 7.59
CA GLU A 17 21.46 -13.35 9.03
C GLU A 17 20.26 -12.64 9.70
N ASP A 18 19.49 -11.80 9.00
CA ASP A 18 18.62 -10.79 9.64
C ASP A 18 17.10 -11.08 9.67
N ASN A 19 16.73 -12.35 9.73
CA ASN A 19 15.34 -12.82 9.73
C ASN A 19 14.41 -12.18 10.81
N PRO A 20 14.79 -12.09 12.11
CA PRO A 20 13.92 -11.52 13.14
C PRO A 20 13.76 -9.99 13.00
N THR A 21 14.81 -9.29 12.58
CA THR A 21 14.78 -7.85 12.31
C THR A 21 13.80 -7.55 11.16
N MET A 22 13.89 -8.31 10.07
CA MET A 22 12.98 -8.19 8.93
C MET A 22 11.53 -8.48 9.30
N PHE A 23 11.28 -9.50 10.13
CA PHE A 23 9.94 -9.79 10.64
C PHE A 23 9.35 -8.60 11.42
N SER A 24 10.13 -7.99 12.32
CA SER A 24 9.70 -6.82 13.11
C SER A 24 9.35 -5.62 12.21
N ILE A 25 10.17 -5.37 11.18
CA ILE A 25 9.92 -4.32 10.18
C ILE A 25 8.60 -4.58 9.43
N ILE A 26 8.40 -5.80 8.93
CA ILE A 26 7.18 -6.18 8.19
C ILE A 26 5.95 -6.05 9.08
N LEU A 27 6.03 -6.49 10.33
CA LEU A 27 4.94 -6.36 11.30
C LEU A 27 4.61 -4.89 11.60
N THR A 28 5.63 -4.04 11.72
CA THR A 28 5.45 -2.59 11.91
C THR A 28 4.77 -1.96 10.69
N ILE A 29 5.22 -2.30 9.48
CA ILE A 29 4.60 -1.83 8.23
C ILE A 29 3.13 -2.26 8.15
N LEU A 30 2.78 -3.47 8.62
CA LEU A 30 1.39 -3.93 8.66
C LEU A 30 0.53 -3.02 9.54
N GLY A 31 0.98 -2.69 10.75
CA GLY A 31 0.26 -1.80 11.66
C GLY A 31 0.02 -0.42 11.06
N ILE A 32 1.05 0.14 10.41
CA ILE A 32 0.94 1.42 9.70
C ILE A 32 -0.05 1.30 8.53
N ALA A 33 0.05 0.26 7.71
CA ALA A 33 -0.81 0.05 6.55
C ALA A 33 -2.28 -0.11 6.94
N ILE A 34 -2.58 -0.84 8.02
CA ILE A 34 -3.93 -0.99 8.57
C ILE A 34 -4.47 0.38 9.04
N THR A 35 -3.65 1.18 9.73
CA THR A 35 -4.05 2.52 10.19
C THR A 35 -4.37 3.46 9.03
N ILE A 36 -3.56 3.45 7.97
CA ILE A 36 -3.85 4.26 6.78
C ILE A 36 -5.11 3.73 6.09
N PHE A 37 -5.27 2.41 5.99
CA PHE A 37 -6.44 1.78 5.37
C PHE A 37 -7.74 2.18 6.07
N THR A 38 -7.78 2.15 7.41
CA THR A 38 -8.99 2.53 8.18
C THR A 38 -9.35 4.00 7.98
N VAL A 39 -8.35 4.90 7.98
CA VAL A 39 -8.56 6.33 7.70
C VAL A 39 -9.10 6.55 6.29
N VAL A 40 -8.50 5.92 5.27
CA VAL A 40 -8.93 6.04 3.88
C VAL A 40 -10.34 5.46 3.70
N TYR A 41 -10.63 4.34 4.33
CA TYR A 41 -11.95 3.72 4.30
C TYR A 41 -13.02 4.64 4.87
N SER A 42 -12.76 5.28 6.02
CA SER A 42 -13.67 6.28 6.62
C SER A 42 -13.92 7.46 5.67
N PHE A 43 -12.87 7.99 5.01
CA PHE A 43 -13.05 9.04 4.00
C PHE A 43 -13.84 8.57 2.78
N MET A 44 -13.66 7.32 2.33
CA MET A 44 -14.44 6.74 1.25
C MET A 44 -15.92 6.66 1.60
N GLU A 45 -16.25 6.18 2.80
CA GLU A 45 -17.63 6.06 3.27
C GLU A 45 -18.31 7.43 3.35
N SER A 46 -17.67 8.40 3.99
CA SER A 46 -18.18 9.78 4.08
C SER A 46 -18.36 10.42 2.69
N THR A 47 -17.39 10.23 1.79
CA THR A 47 -17.47 10.75 0.41
C THR A 47 -18.58 10.06 -0.38
N PHE A 48 -18.79 8.76 -0.21
CA PHE A 48 -19.83 8.01 -0.87
C PHE A 48 -21.22 8.49 -0.46
N GLN A 49 -21.46 8.68 0.84
CA GLN A 49 -22.70 9.27 1.34
C GLN A 49 -22.94 10.65 0.74
N LYS A 50 -21.90 11.51 0.70
CA LYS A 50 -21.98 12.83 0.07
C LYS A 50 -22.34 12.76 -1.42
N VAL A 51 -21.78 11.80 -2.16
CA VAL A 51 -22.12 11.60 -3.58
C VAL A 51 -23.59 11.22 -3.74
N ILE A 52 -24.10 10.29 -2.93
CA ILE A 52 -25.53 9.88 -2.98
C ILE A 52 -26.45 11.08 -2.70
N THR A 53 -26.15 11.86 -1.65
CA THR A 53 -26.95 13.03 -1.30
C THR A 53 -26.99 14.04 -2.46
N LEU A 54 -25.83 14.36 -3.05
CA LEU A 54 -25.74 15.29 -4.18
C LEU A 54 -26.42 14.74 -5.46
N GLU A 55 -26.39 13.43 -5.70
CA GLU A 55 -27.13 12.81 -6.81
C GLU A 55 -28.65 12.97 -6.63
N ASN A 56 -29.14 12.70 -5.42
CA ASN A 56 -30.56 12.84 -5.11
C ASN A 56 -31.02 14.30 -5.21
N GLU A 57 -30.23 15.24 -4.67
CA GLU A 57 -30.52 16.67 -4.77
C GLU A 57 -30.52 17.16 -6.21
N ASN A 58 -29.56 16.74 -7.06
CA ASN A 58 -29.56 17.08 -8.49
C ASN A 58 -30.76 16.48 -9.22
N LYS A 59 -31.14 15.24 -8.92
CA LYS A 59 -32.26 14.55 -9.57
C LYS A 59 -33.61 15.20 -9.25
N ASN A 60 -33.77 15.71 -8.04
CA ASN A 60 -35.01 16.30 -7.56
C ASN A 60 -35.09 17.82 -7.81
N ALA A 61 -34.08 18.41 -8.43
CA ALA A 61 -34.05 19.83 -8.67
C ALA A 61 -34.89 20.23 -9.88
N THR A 62 -35.68 21.29 -9.70
CA THR A 62 -36.44 21.95 -10.77
C THR A 62 -35.58 22.92 -11.59
N GLU A 63 -34.45 23.37 -11.05
CA GLU A 63 -33.52 24.29 -11.71
C GLU A 63 -32.09 23.74 -11.70
N ASP A 64 -31.38 24.01 -12.81
CA ASP A 64 -29.97 23.65 -12.97
C ASP A 64 -29.08 24.55 -12.11
N ASP A 65 -28.48 23.96 -11.08
CA ASP A 65 -27.47 24.63 -10.25
C ASP A 65 -26.05 24.18 -10.67
N PRO A 66 -25.25 25.06 -11.31
CA PRO A 66 -23.89 24.74 -11.75
C PRO A 66 -22.94 24.45 -10.58
N ILE A 67 -23.20 24.99 -9.39
CA ILE A 67 -22.39 24.75 -8.19
C ILE A 67 -22.61 23.32 -7.71
N ARG A 68 -23.86 22.87 -7.60
CA ARG A 68 -24.20 21.50 -7.20
C ARG A 68 -23.69 20.46 -8.20
N SER A 69 -23.85 20.71 -9.50
CA SER A 69 -23.30 19.86 -10.57
C SER A 69 -21.76 19.73 -10.48
N SER A 70 -21.07 20.85 -10.26
CA SER A 70 -19.61 20.87 -10.08
C SER A 70 -19.16 20.13 -8.81
N SER A 71 -19.88 20.31 -7.70
CA SER A 71 -19.62 19.62 -6.43
C SER A 71 -19.79 18.10 -6.55
N LEU A 72 -20.82 17.64 -7.28
CA LEU A 72 -21.02 16.23 -7.57
C LEU A 72 -19.87 15.66 -8.41
N LYS A 73 -19.48 16.36 -9.48
CA LYS A 73 -18.36 15.94 -10.35
C LYS A 73 -17.04 15.86 -9.57
N PHE A 74 -16.78 16.83 -8.70
CA PHE A 74 -15.62 16.82 -7.82
C PHE A 74 -15.66 15.64 -6.85
N SER A 75 -16.78 15.43 -6.15
CA SER A 75 -16.95 14.37 -5.15
C SER A 75 -16.79 12.98 -5.77
N LYS A 76 -17.35 12.74 -6.97
CA LYS A 76 -17.13 11.51 -7.74
C LYS A 76 -15.66 11.30 -8.11
N ARG A 77 -14.98 12.36 -8.57
CA ARG A 77 -13.55 12.28 -8.92
C ARG A 77 -12.69 12.00 -7.69
N TYR A 78 -12.99 12.63 -6.55
CA TYR A 78 -12.30 12.40 -5.29
C TYR A 78 -12.51 10.98 -4.79
N PHE A 79 -13.75 10.48 -4.83
CA PHE A 79 -14.07 9.09 -4.47
C PHE A 79 -13.29 8.06 -5.30
N ASN A 80 -13.16 8.29 -6.61
CA ASN A 80 -12.36 7.40 -7.48
C ASN A 80 -10.87 7.39 -7.11
N VAL A 81 -10.32 8.54 -6.68
CA VAL A 81 -8.94 8.62 -6.20
C VAL A 81 -8.77 7.83 -4.91
N LEU A 82 -9.68 8.00 -3.95
CA LEU A 82 -9.67 7.24 -2.70
C LEU A 82 -9.78 5.74 -2.95
N LYS A 83 -10.68 5.31 -3.86
CA LYS A 83 -10.84 3.91 -4.26
C LYS A 83 -9.55 3.32 -4.85
N GLY A 84 -8.85 4.09 -5.69
CA GLY A 84 -7.56 3.68 -6.25
C GLY A 84 -6.49 3.49 -5.17
N PHE A 85 -6.36 4.45 -4.25
CA PHE A 85 -5.42 4.37 -3.14
C PHE A 85 -5.74 3.23 -2.17
N ASN A 86 -7.02 3.06 -1.82
CA ASN A 86 -7.49 1.97 -0.97
C ASN A 86 -7.21 0.59 -1.59
N SER A 87 -7.38 0.46 -2.91
CA SER A 87 -7.02 -0.77 -3.63
C SER A 87 -5.53 -1.08 -3.49
N GLN A 88 -4.64 -0.10 -3.66
CA GLN A 88 -3.20 -0.29 -3.51
C GLN A 88 -2.82 -0.71 -2.07
N LEU A 89 -3.38 -0.05 -1.06
CA LEU A 89 -3.18 -0.41 0.35
C LEU A 89 -3.63 -1.84 0.64
N LYS A 90 -4.79 -2.25 0.12
CA LYS A 90 -5.29 -3.62 0.28
C LYS A 90 -4.30 -4.66 -0.24
N HIS A 91 -3.70 -4.43 -1.41
CA HIS A 91 -2.69 -5.34 -1.97
C HIS A 91 -1.42 -5.39 -1.13
N LEU A 92 -0.96 -4.24 -0.61
CA LEU A 92 0.19 -4.19 0.31
C LEU A 92 -0.08 -4.96 1.61
N ILE A 93 -1.28 -4.82 2.19
CA ILE A 93 -1.68 -5.56 3.39
C ILE A 93 -1.69 -7.06 3.11
N TYR A 94 -2.30 -7.52 2.02
CA TYR A 94 -2.30 -8.94 1.68
C TYR A 94 -0.90 -9.50 1.44
N PHE A 95 -0.05 -8.76 0.74
CA PHE A 95 1.32 -9.20 0.49
C PHE A 95 2.15 -9.23 1.78
N ASN A 96 1.90 -8.29 2.71
CA ASN A 96 2.51 -8.29 4.03
C ASN A 96 2.06 -9.50 4.87
N ILE A 97 0.76 -9.79 4.94
CA ILE A 97 0.23 -10.98 5.63
C ILE A 97 0.83 -12.26 5.04
N PHE A 98 0.95 -12.34 3.70
CA PHE A 98 1.60 -13.46 3.04
C PHE A 98 3.07 -13.63 3.48
N LEU A 99 3.84 -12.54 3.58
CA LEU A 99 5.22 -12.59 4.07
C LEU A 99 5.30 -13.08 5.53
N LEU A 100 4.39 -12.63 6.40
CA LEU A 100 4.35 -13.10 7.79
C LEU A 100 4.04 -14.60 7.88
N LEU A 101 3.12 -15.10 7.05
CA LEU A 101 2.84 -16.54 6.96
C LEU A 101 4.05 -17.31 6.42
N LEU A 102 4.70 -16.78 5.39
CA LEU A 102 5.92 -17.38 4.82
C LEU A 102 7.03 -17.47 5.86
N TYR A 103 7.22 -16.44 6.69
CA TYR A 103 8.14 -16.46 7.82
C TYR A 103 7.79 -17.55 8.86
N GLY A 104 6.50 -17.66 9.22
CA GLY A 104 6.02 -18.71 10.13
C GLY A 104 6.32 -20.12 9.59
N VAL A 105 6.09 -20.34 8.29
CA VAL A 105 6.45 -21.61 7.63
C VAL A 105 7.97 -21.82 7.61
N ALA A 106 8.76 -20.80 7.31
CA ALA A 106 10.21 -20.87 7.25
C ALA A 106 10.87 -21.21 8.60
N THR A 107 10.30 -20.72 9.70
CA THR A 107 10.79 -20.98 11.06
C THR A 107 10.44 -22.39 11.55
N ILE A 108 9.28 -22.94 11.17
CA ILE A 108 8.89 -24.32 11.49
C ILE A 108 9.67 -25.33 10.64
N CYS A 109 9.87 -25.04 9.36
CA CYS A 109 10.64 -25.87 8.43
C CYS A 109 12.15 -25.61 8.54
N THR A 110 12.74 -25.96 9.69
CA THR A 110 14.13 -25.70 10.10
C THR A 110 15.23 -26.19 9.14
N LYS A 111 14.91 -26.97 8.10
CA LYS A 111 15.88 -27.51 7.12
C LYS A 111 15.90 -26.80 5.76
N THR A 112 15.11 -25.74 5.54
CA THR A 112 15.01 -25.11 4.22
C THR A 112 15.68 -23.72 4.16
N GLU A 113 17.01 -23.70 4.00
CA GLU A 113 17.77 -22.48 3.70
C GLU A 113 17.23 -21.73 2.47
N TRP A 114 16.74 -22.48 1.47
CA TRP A 114 16.11 -21.93 0.27
C TRP A 114 14.86 -21.10 0.58
N LEU A 115 14.07 -21.51 1.56
CA LEU A 115 12.81 -20.85 1.90
C LEU A 115 13.08 -19.54 2.68
N GLN A 116 14.13 -19.53 3.51
CA GLN A 116 14.64 -18.29 4.14
C GLN A 116 15.19 -17.31 3.10
N LEU A 117 15.97 -17.79 2.13
CA LEU A 117 16.47 -16.94 1.04
C LEU A 117 15.32 -16.31 0.24
N ILE A 118 14.31 -17.10 -0.12
CA ILE A 118 13.11 -16.63 -0.83
C ILE A 118 12.37 -15.58 0.01
N TYR A 119 12.20 -15.83 1.31
CA TYR A 119 11.56 -14.89 2.23
C TYR A 119 12.30 -13.54 2.25
N ASN A 120 13.63 -13.54 2.37
CA ASN A 120 14.41 -12.30 2.44
C ASN A 120 14.38 -11.53 1.13
N ILE A 121 14.46 -12.21 -0.02
CA ILE A 121 14.32 -11.58 -1.34
C ILE A 121 12.93 -10.93 -1.48
N LEU A 122 11.86 -11.66 -1.17
CA LEU A 122 10.49 -11.13 -1.27
C LEU A 122 10.27 -9.97 -0.30
N SER A 123 10.88 -10.02 0.88
CA SER A 123 10.81 -8.95 1.88
C SER A 123 11.51 -7.68 1.40
N PHE A 124 12.68 -7.79 0.75
CA PHE A 124 13.35 -6.66 0.11
C PHE A 124 12.51 -6.04 -1.00
N ILE A 125 11.92 -6.89 -1.86
CA ILE A 125 11.01 -6.43 -2.92
C ILE A 125 9.81 -5.69 -2.30
N PHE A 126 9.24 -6.21 -1.21
CA PHE A 126 8.13 -5.58 -0.51
C PHE A 126 8.47 -4.19 0.02
N VAL A 127 9.61 -4.03 0.69
CA VAL A 127 10.07 -2.73 1.20
C VAL A 127 10.25 -1.75 0.03
N PHE A 128 10.81 -2.19 -1.09
CA PHE A 128 10.96 -1.36 -2.28
C PHE A 128 9.61 -0.94 -2.88
N LEU A 129 8.63 -1.85 -2.93
CA LEU A 129 7.26 -1.53 -3.36
C LEU A 129 6.60 -0.49 -2.45
N CYS A 130 6.77 -0.60 -1.13
CA CYS A 130 6.29 0.39 -0.17
C CYS A 130 6.91 1.78 -0.44
N ALA A 131 8.23 1.85 -0.62
CA ALA A 131 8.92 3.09 -0.96
C ALA A 131 8.44 3.69 -2.29
N PHE A 132 8.23 2.85 -3.31
CA PHE A 132 7.72 3.28 -4.60
C PHE A 132 6.30 3.88 -4.50
N VAL A 133 5.41 3.25 -3.73
CA VAL A 133 4.05 3.77 -3.48
C VAL A 133 4.11 5.13 -2.78
N LEU A 134 4.98 5.29 -1.78
CA LEU A 134 5.19 6.57 -1.08
C LEU A 134 5.70 7.66 -2.03
N ILE A 135 6.72 7.37 -2.85
CA ILE A 135 7.26 8.33 -3.82
C ILE A 135 6.17 8.75 -4.82
N ARG A 136 5.40 7.80 -5.35
CA ARG A 136 4.29 8.11 -6.26
C ARG A 136 3.23 8.97 -5.59
N TYR A 137 2.92 8.71 -4.32
CA TYR A 137 1.98 9.50 -3.56
C TYR A 137 2.48 10.94 -3.36
N ILE A 138 3.72 11.13 -2.91
CA ILE A 138 4.34 12.45 -2.73
C ILE A 138 4.40 13.22 -4.06
N TYR A 139 4.78 12.55 -5.15
CA TYR A 139 4.80 13.16 -6.47
C TYR A 139 3.39 13.61 -6.92
N ALA A 140 2.38 12.76 -6.73
CA ALA A 140 1.00 13.08 -7.07
C ALA A 140 0.45 14.23 -6.22
N TYR A 141 0.81 14.28 -4.93
CA TYR A 141 0.48 15.36 -4.02
C TYR A 141 1.10 16.68 -4.50
N ASN A 142 2.42 16.71 -4.72
CA ASN A 142 3.13 17.90 -5.20
C ASN A 142 2.63 18.38 -6.56
N LYS A 143 2.21 17.47 -7.45
CA LYS A 143 1.63 17.86 -8.74
C LYS A 143 0.27 18.55 -8.59
N ARG A 144 -0.55 18.15 -7.60
CA ARG A 144 -1.89 18.71 -7.38
C ARG A 144 -1.87 20.00 -6.58
N TYR A 145 -0.94 20.11 -5.63
CA TYR A 145 -0.88 21.21 -4.66
C TYR A 145 0.40 22.03 -4.81
N LYS A 146 0.98 22.06 -6.02
CA LYS A 146 2.05 23.00 -6.35
C LYS A 146 1.50 24.42 -6.17
N ILE A 147 1.86 25.04 -5.06
CA ILE A 147 1.88 26.49 -4.84
C ILE A 147 3.01 27.05 -5.69
#